data_AF-Q4QQT8-F1
#
_entry.id   AF-Q4QQT8-F1
#
_cell.length_a   1.000
_cell.length_b   1.000
_cell.length_c   1.000
_cell.angle_alpha   90.00
_cell.angle_beta   90.00
_cell.angle_gamma   90.00
#
_symmetry.space_group_name_H-M   'P 1'
#
loop_
_entity.id
_entity.type
_entity.pdbx_description
1 polymer ?
#
loop_
_entity_poly.entity_id
_entity_poly.type
_entity_poly.pdbx_seq_one_letter_code
_entity_poly.pdbx_strand_id
1 'polypeptide(L)'
;VPTSQVFPIFIALASLWTSFQDETVLISVLSNLTTNLELFLGTHDLLFPEKVMQGLLDGVIVKTDMTRIEEHLEEKVQLADFRVLEWLFPETTANFNKLLIQYRGFCGYTFAVTDGLLLPGNPTIGILKYKEKYYTFNSRDAAYSFAENPDHYINLIKEKAKKNAELIQLLELHQQFETLIPYSQVRYEREQLLASLANQNAFRGQKYRNHVSNQDAFTADRQSGSLKPNTVKANQKCQWYLSTK
;
A
#
# COMPACT_ATOMS: atom_id res chain seq x y z
N VAL A 1 -17.04 28.73 -34.47
CA VAL A 1 -17.40 27.73 -33.43
C VAL A 1 -17.73 28.49 -32.14
N PRO A 2 -18.82 28.18 -31.42
CA PRO A 2 -19.21 28.93 -30.22
C PRO A 2 -18.17 28.77 -29.11
N THR A 3 -17.76 29.87 -28.49
CA THR A 3 -16.79 29.89 -27.38
C THR A 3 -17.22 28.99 -26.22
N SER A 4 -18.51 28.86 -25.98
CA SER A 4 -19.09 27.96 -24.96
C SER A 4 -18.83 26.47 -25.18
N GLN A 5 -18.54 26.06 -26.42
CA GLN A 5 -18.23 24.65 -26.75
C GLN A 5 -16.72 24.38 -26.76
N VAL A 6 -15.90 25.36 -27.10
CA VAL A 6 -14.44 25.16 -27.26
C VAL A 6 -13.67 25.42 -25.96
N PHE A 7 -14.10 26.38 -25.14
CA PHE A 7 -13.44 26.69 -23.86
C PHE A 7 -13.32 25.47 -22.93
N PRO A 8 -14.38 24.66 -22.70
CA PRO A 8 -14.27 23.47 -21.86
C PRO A 8 -13.25 22.43 -22.37
N ILE A 9 -13.11 22.31 -23.70
CA ILE A 9 -12.16 21.39 -24.33
C ILE A 9 -10.72 21.88 -24.10
N PHE A 10 -10.46 23.18 -24.25
CA PHE A 10 -9.15 23.76 -23.96
C PHE A 10 -8.79 23.66 -22.47
N ILE A 11 -9.75 23.85 -21.57
CA ILE A 11 -9.53 23.66 -20.13
C ILE A 11 -9.16 22.20 -19.83
N ALA A 12 -9.89 21.24 -20.41
CA ALA A 12 -9.60 19.83 -20.24
C ALA A 12 -8.19 19.48 -20.76
N LEU A 13 -7.83 19.99 -21.95
CA LEU A 13 -6.51 19.74 -22.54
C LEU A 13 -5.38 20.39 -21.73
N ALA A 14 -5.59 21.61 -21.23
CA ALA A 14 -4.63 22.29 -20.35
C ALA A 14 -4.44 21.53 -19.02
N SER A 15 -5.52 20.98 -18.44
CA SER A 15 -5.45 20.17 -17.21
C SER A 15 -4.69 18.86 -17.42
N LEU A 16 -4.92 18.19 -18.56
CA LEU A 16 -4.20 16.98 -18.93
C LEU A 16 -2.73 17.27 -19.18
N TRP A 17 -2.42 18.35 -19.90
CA TRP A 17 -1.05 18.78 -20.12
C TRP A 17 -0.33 19.09 -18.81
N THR A 18 -0.99 19.80 -17.89
CA THR A 18 -0.42 20.09 -16.57
C THR A 18 -0.14 18.81 -15.78
N SER A 19 -1.09 17.86 -15.76
CA SER A 19 -0.90 16.55 -15.10
C SER A 19 0.28 15.78 -15.70
N PHE A 20 0.43 15.81 -17.03
CA PHE A 20 1.57 15.18 -17.71
C PHE A 20 2.90 15.86 -17.38
N GLN A 21 2.92 17.19 -17.25
CA GLN A 21 4.10 17.93 -16.81
C GLN A 21 4.50 17.54 -15.37
N ASP A 22 3.52 17.40 -14.47
CA ASP A 22 3.78 16.95 -13.09
C ASP A 22 4.40 15.55 -13.06
N GLU A 23 3.90 14.61 -13.87
CA GLU A 23 4.48 13.27 -14.01
C GLU A 23 5.90 13.32 -14.58
N THR A 24 6.17 14.20 -15.53
CA THR A 24 7.51 14.38 -16.13
C THR A 24 8.52 14.86 -15.08
N VAL A 25 8.12 15.78 -14.20
CA VAL A 25 8.94 16.24 -13.08
C VAL A 25 9.23 15.08 -12.13
N LEU A 26 8.24 14.27 -11.78
CA LEU A 26 8.43 13.10 -10.91
C LEU A 26 9.41 12.09 -11.52
N ILE A 27 9.27 11.80 -12.82
CA ILE A 27 10.19 10.90 -13.54
C ILE A 27 11.62 11.47 -13.53
N SER A 28 11.78 12.78 -13.70
CA SER A 28 13.10 13.42 -13.64
C SER A 28 13.76 13.25 -12.26
N VAL A 29 12.99 13.44 -11.18
CA VAL A 29 13.48 13.21 -9.81
C VAL A 29 13.87 11.76 -9.61
N LEU A 30 13.02 10.81 -10.00
CA LEU A 30 13.30 9.37 -9.87
C LEU A 30 14.56 8.97 -10.67
N SER A 31 14.68 9.45 -11.90
CA SER A 31 15.84 9.19 -12.75
C SER A 31 17.12 9.70 -12.10
N ASN A 32 17.10 10.93 -11.58
CA ASN A 32 18.24 11.51 -10.87
C ASN A 32 18.62 10.69 -9.63
N LEU A 33 17.63 10.26 -8.82
CA LEU A 33 17.88 9.38 -7.69
C LEU A 33 18.52 8.06 -8.12
N THR A 34 18.00 7.41 -9.17
CA THR A 34 18.56 6.16 -9.69
C THR A 34 20.01 6.34 -10.15
N THR A 35 20.32 7.39 -10.90
CA THR A 35 21.69 7.66 -11.36
C THR A 35 22.66 7.90 -10.19
N ASN A 36 22.23 8.60 -9.13
CA ASN A 36 23.06 8.80 -7.95
C ASN A 36 23.26 7.50 -7.15
N LEU A 37 22.22 6.67 -7.05
CA LEU A 37 22.30 5.36 -6.40
C LEU A 37 23.25 4.43 -7.16
N GLU A 38 23.21 4.43 -8.50
CA GLU A 38 24.15 3.66 -9.32
C GLU A 38 25.61 4.08 -9.07
N LEU A 39 25.89 5.39 -9.01
CA LEU A 39 27.23 5.89 -8.69
C LEU A 39 27.69 5.45 -7.29
N PHE A 40 26.77 5.49 -6.32
CA PHE A 40 27.04 5.03 -4.97
C PHE A 40 27.36 3.54 -4.93
N LEU A 41 26.59 2.70 -5.64
CA LEU A 41 26.84 1.26 -5.76
C LEU A 41 28.21 0.97 -6.39
N GLY A 42 28.57 1.66 -7.47
CA GLY A 42 29.90 1.51 -8.08
C GLY A 42 31.06 1.89 -7.15
N THR A 43 30.86 2.91 -6.30
CA THR A 43 31.84 3.29 -5.27
C THR A 43 31.90 2.24 -4.15
N HIS A 44 30.74 1.71 -3.76
CA HIS A 44 30.65 0.67 -2.73
C HIS A 44 31.36 -0.62 -3.16
N ASP A 45 31.20 -1.05 -4.41
CA ASP A 45 31.89 -2.24 -4.96
C ASP A 45 33.41 -2.09 -4.95
N LEU A 46 33.92 -0.86 -5.10
CA LEU A 46 35.35 -0.57 -5.02
C LEU A 46 35.87 -0.62 -3.57
N LEU A 47 35.10 -0.07 -2.62
CA LEU A 47 35.48 0.00 -1.20
C LEU A 47 35.30 -1.33 -0.47
N PHE A 48 34.28 -2.10 -0.86
CA PHE A 48 33.93 -3.38 -0.26
C PHE A 48 33.84 -4.48 -1.32
N PRO A 49 34.99 -4.88 -1.92
CA PRO A 49 34.99 -5.95 -2.89
C PRO A 49 34.43 -7.23 -2.29
N GLU A 50 33.71 -8.01 -3.08
CA GLU A 50 33.02 -9.22 -2.60
C GLU A 50 33.98 -10.21 -1.93
N LYS A 51 35.23 -10.30 -2.38
CA LYS A 51 36.28 -11.11 -1.75
C LYS A 51 36.59 -10.69 -0.31
N VAL A 52 36.59 -9.39 -0.04
CA VAL A 52 36.82 -8.83 1.31
C VAL A 52 35.61 -9.13 2.18
N MET A 53 34.39 -8.91 1.65
CA MET A 53 33.15 -9.23 2.35
C MET A 53 33.07 -10.72 2.69
N GLN A 54 33.43 -11.59 1.75
CA GLN A 54 33.42 -13.04 1.96
C GLN A 54 34.40 -13.45 3.06
N GLY A 55 35.62 -12.87 3.07
CA GLY A 55 36.58 -13.14 4.14
C GLY A 55 36.12 -12.66 5.52
N LEU A 56 35.34 -11.57 5.60
CA LEU A 56 34.73 -11.12 6.85
C LEU A 56 33.57 -12.01 7.31
N LEU A 57 32.95 -12.72 6.36
CA LEU A 57 31.85 -13.65 6.61
C LEU A 57 32.33 -15.11 6.71
N ASP A 58 33.64 -15.36 6.69
CA ASP A 58 34.19 -16.70 6.79
C ASP A 58 33.76 -17.37 8.10
N GLY A 59 33.12 -18.53 7.97
CA GLY A 59 32.56 -19.29 9.10
C GLY A 59 31.20 -18.79 9.60
N VAL A 60 30.63 -17.75 9.00
CA VAL A 60 29.30 -17.22 9.34
C VAL A 60 28.30 -17.56 8.24
N ILE A 61 27.24 -18.28 8.59
CA ILE A 61 26.12 -18.54 7.68
C ILE A 61 25.18 -17.32 7.74
N VAL A 62 25.22 -16.49 6.70
CA VAL A 62 24.30 -15.35 6.57
C VAL A 62 22.91 -15.85 6.19
N LYS A 63 21.97 -15.72 7.12
CA LYS A 63 20.59 -16.19 6.92
C LYS A 63 19.73 -15.13 6.24
N THR A 64 19.00 -15.54 5.21
CA THR A 64 17.99 -14.70 4.56
C THR A 64 16.78 -14.48 5.47
N ASP A 65 15.97 -13.46 5.19
CA ASP A 65 14.71 -13.22 5.89
C ASP A 65 13.80 -14.45 5.91
N MET A 66 13.70 -15.13 4.77
CA MET A 66 12.88 -16.34 4.63
C MET A 66 13.38 -17.47 5.54
N THR A 67 14.70 -17.71 5.54
CA THR A 67 15.31 -18.75 6.39
C THR A 67 15.07 -18.46 7.87
N ARG A 68 15.21 -17.20 8.29
CA ARG A 68 14.95 -16.78 9.68
C ARG A 68 13.50 -17.01 10.08
N ILE A 69 12.55 -16.74 9.19
CA ILE A 69 11.12 -16.98 9.48
C ILE A 69 10.84 -18.47 9.62
N GLU A 70 11.41 -19.30 8.73
CA GLU A 70 11.22 -20.74 8.72
C GLU A 70 11.74 -21.43 9.99
N GLU A 71 12.92 -21.02 10.49
CA GLU A 71 13.51 -21.58 11.72
C GLU A 71 12.64 -21.36 12.96
N HIS A 72 11.86 -20.28 13.00
CA HIS A 72 11.02 -19.91 14.14
C HIS A 72 9.54 -20.26 13.94
N LEU A 73 9.16 -21.05 12.93
CA LEU A 73 7.76 -21.41 12.65
C LEU A 73 7.06 -22.13 13.82
N GLU A 74 7.79 -22.97 14.56
CA GLU A 74 7.23 -23.76 15.66
C GLU A 74 7.31 -23.03 17.02
N GLU A 75 7.98 -21.88 17.07
CA GLU A 75 8.24 -21.14 18.30
C GLU A 75 7.10 -20.17 18.64
N LYS A 76 5.95 -20.71 19.04
CA LYS A 76 4.79 -19.91 19.46
C LYS A 76 4.89 -19.42 20.91
N VAL A 77 4.39 -18.23 21.20
CA VAL A 77 4.23 -17.71 22.57
C VAL A 77 3.20 -18.54 23.34
N GLN A 78 3.48 -18.85 24.61
CA GLN A 78 2.52 -19.56 25.45
C GLN A 78 1.59 -18.56 26.15
N LEU A 79 0.28 -18.71 25.93
CA LEU A 79 -0.75 -17.87 26.56
C LEU A 79 -0.72 -17.92 28.10
N ALA A 80 -0.23 -19.02 28.69
CA ALA A 80 -0.14 -19.19 30.13
C ALA A 80 0.83 -18.21 30.81
N ASP A 81 1.85 -17.77 30.07
CA ASP A 81 2.94 -16.94 30.59
C ASP A 81 2.51 -15.48 30.76
N PHE A 82 1.50 -15.04 29.99
CA PHE A 82 1.04 -13.66 29.97
C PHE A 82 -0.48 -13.56 30.15
N ARG A 83 -0.95 -13.64 31.40
CA ARG A 83 -2.40 -13.59 31.72
C ARG A 83 -3.06 -12.23 31.50
N VAL A 84 -2.27 -11.16 31.47
CA VAL A 84 -2.75 -9.77 31.37
C VAL A 84 -2.70 -9.26 29.92
N LEU A 85 -1.84 -9.84 29.07
CA LEU A 85 -1.64 -9.39 27.70
C LEU A 85 -2.43 -10.26 26.73
N GLU A 86 -3.02 -9.61 25.72
CA GLU A 86 -3.79 -10.29 24.68
C GLU A 86 -2.86 -10.67 23.53
N TRP A 87 -2.80 -11.97 23.24
CA TRP A 87 -2.05 -12.52 22.10
C TRP A 87 -3.01 -13.08 21.06
N LEU A 88 -2.74 -12.76 19.79
CA LEU A 88 -3.52 -13.20 18.66
C LEU A 88 -2.72 -14.16 17.80
N PHE A 89 -3.37 -15.24 17.37
CA PHE A 89 -2.77 -16.28 16.54
C PHE A 89 -3.56 -16.47 15.24
N PRO A 90 -2.89 -16.88 14.14
CA PRO A 90 -3.56 -17.11 12.87
C PRO A 90 -4.74 -18.08 12.96
N GLU A 91 -4.66 -19.07 13.86
CA GLU A 91 -5.67 -20.13 13.97
C GLU A 91 -6.94 -19.69 14.72
N THR A 92 -6.83 -18.73 15.64
CA THR A 92 -7.91 -18.37 16.56
C THR A 92 -8.61 -17.06 16.22
N THR A 93 -7.99 -16.22 15.39
CA THR A 93 -8.43 -14.83 15.19
C THR A 93 -9.10 -14.64 13.83
N ALA A 94 -10.38 -14.27 13.83
CA ALA A 94 -11.09 -13.89 12.62
C ALA A 94 -10.48 -12.61 12.00
N ASN A 95 -10.36 -12.55 10.68
CA ASN A 95 -9.74 -11.44 9.95
C ASN A 95 -8.27 -11.16 10.33
N PHE A 96 -7.50 -12.17 10.75
CA PHE A 96 -6.07 -12.03 11.10
C PHE A 96 -5.25 -11.26 10.05
N ASN A 97 -5.48 -11.51 8.76
CA ASN A 97 -4.77 -10.84 7.66
C ASN A 97 -5.11 -9.35 7.47
N LYS A 98 -6.14 -8.85 8.15
CA LYS A 98 -6.55 -7.42 8.09
C LYS A 98 -6.04 -6.62 9.29
N LEU A 99 -5.33 -7.27 10.23
CA LEU A 99 -4.77 -6.58 11.39
C LEU A 99 -3.70 -5.57 10.92
N LEU A 100 -3.83 -4.33 11.39
CA LEU A 100 -2.86 -3.28 11.10
C LEU A 100 -1.66 -3.42 12.03
N ILE A 101 -0.69 -4.20 11.57
CA ILE A 101 0.56 -4.44 12.31
C ILE A 101 1.39 -3.17 12.30
N GLN A 102 1.81 -2.73 13.49
CA GLN A 102 2.68 -1.57 13.64
C GLN A 102 4.04 -1.79 12.97
N TYR A 103 4.73 -0.69 12.69
CA TYR A 103 6.09 -0.72 12.13
C TYR A 103 6.16 -1.50 10.82
N ARG A 104 5.09 -1.48 10.02
CA ARG A 104 4.95 -2.26 8.77
C ARG A 104 5.27 -3.76 8.90
N GLY A 105 5.08 -4.34 10.09
CA GLY A 105 5.35 -5.75 10.34
C GLY A 105 6.79 -6.09 10.74
N PHE A 106 7.67 -5.09 10.91
CA PHE A 106 8.99 -5.32 11.49
C PHE A 106 8.91 -5.64 12.98
N CYS A 107 9.90 -6.39 13.46
CA CYS A 107 10.03 -6.73 14.87
C CYS A 107 10.31 -5.47 15.70
N GLY A 108 9.35 -5.09 16.55
CA GLY A 108 9.48 -3.92 17.41
C GLY A 108 10.64 -4.04 18.41
N TYR A 109 10.82 -5.22 19.01
CA TYR A 109 11.89 -5.47 19.98
C TYR A 109 13.28 -5.30 19.37
N THR A 110 13.55 -6.00 18.27
CA THR A 110 14.85 -5.95 17.60
C THR A 110 15.15 -4.52 17.17
N PHE A 111 14.21 -3.86 16.48
CA PHE A 111 14.41 -2.46 16.10
C PHE A 111 14.72 -1.54 17.30
N ALA A 112 14.07 -1.77 18.45
CA ALA A 112 14.34 -1.03 19.69
C ALA A 112 15.75 -1.30 20.25
N VAL A 113 16.21 -2.55 20.31
CA VAL A 113 17.45 -2.93 21.02
C VAL A 113 18.70 -2.87 20.13
N THR A 114 18.62 -3.23 18.86
CA THR A 114 19.80 -3.36 17.97
C THR A 114 19.96 -2.17 17.04
N ASP A 115 20.04 -0.97 17.62
CA ASP A 115 20.32 0.30 16.93
C ASP A 115 19.54 0.55 15.62
N GLY A 116 18.30 0.07 15.56
CA GLY A 116 17.43 0.30 14.39
C GLY A 116 17.50 -0.79 13.33
N LEU A 117 18.13 -1.93 13.60
CA LEU A 117 18.09 -3.09 12.70
C LEU A 117 16.64 -3.53 12.45
N LEU A 118 16.29 -3.59 11.17
CA LEU A 118 14.97 -4.00 10.71
C LEU A 118 14.99 -5.47 10.38
N LEU A 119 14.40 -6.29 11.26
CA LEU A 119 14.10 -7.69 10.96
C LEU A 119 12.58 -7.84 10.80
N PRO A 120 12.10 -8.58 9.78
CA PRO A 120 10.69 -8.89 9.64
C PRO A 120 10.22 -9.66 10.87
N GLY A 121 9.08 -9.25 11.40
CA GLY A 121 8.38 -10.02 12.41
C GLY A 121 7.66 -11.20 11.76
N ASN A 122 7.55 -12.29 12.50
CA ASN A 122 6.82 -13.49 12.12
C ASN A 122 5.49 -13.55 12.89
N PRO A 123 4.34 -13.30 12.24
CA PRO A 123 3.02 -13.37 12.88
C PRO A 123 2.65 -14.75 13.44
N THR A 124 3.30 -15.82 12.97
CA THR A 124 3.01 -17.19 13.43
C THR A 124 3.46 -17.44 14.87
N ILE A 125 4.47 -16.72 15.35
CA ILE A 125 4.96 -16.72 16.74
C ILE A 125 3.86 -16.22 17.70
N GLY A 126 3.03 -15.29 17.22
CA GLY A 126 1.99 -14.61 17.97
C GLY A 126 2.08 -13.10 17.79
N ILE A 127 0.94 -12.46 17.60
CA ILE A 127 0.81 -11.00 17.56
C ILE A 127 0.43 -10.52 18.95
N LEU A 128 1.23 -9.61 19.53
CA LEU A 128 0.88 -8.95 20.78
C LEU A 128 -0.07 -7.79 20.49
N LYS A 129 -1.23 -7.77 21.15
CA LYS A 129 -2.09 -6.58 21.19
C LYS A 129 -1.81 -5.80 22.46
N TYR A 130 -1.35 -4.56 22.29
CA TYR A 130 -1.06 -3.64 23.39
C TYR A 130 -1.56 -2.24 23.06
N LYS A 131 -2.43 -1.68 23.92
CA LYS A 131 -3.05 -0.34 23.72
C LYS A 131 -3.68 -0.17 22.32
N GLU A 132 -4.50 -1.15 21.91
CA GLU A 132 -5.16 -1.19 20.59
C GLU A 132 -4.21 -1.22 19.37
N LYS A 133 -2.93 -1.53 19.58
CA LYS A 133 -1.93 -1.70 18.53
C LYS A 133 -1.40 -3.13 18.50
N TYR A 134 -1.06 -3.58 17.30
CA TYR A 134 -0.62 -4.95 17.03
C TYR A 134 0.88 -4.98 16.72
N TYR A 135 1.63 -5.84 17.39
CA TYR A 135 3.08 -5.95 17.26
C TYR A 135 3.50 -7.38 16.92
N THR A 136 4.48 -7.51 16.03
CA THR A 136 5.09 -8.78 15.62
C THR A 136 6.54 -8.87 16.08
N PHE A 137 7.08 -10.10 16.11
CA PHE A 137 8.43 -10.38 16.61
C PHE A 137 9.15 -11.38 15.73
N ASN A 138 10.47 -11.32 15.67
CA ASN A 138 11.29 -12.25 14.88
C ASN A 138 11.56 -13.58 15.60
N SER A 139 11.43 -13.62 16.93
CA SER A 139 11.59 -14.84 17.76
C SER A 139 10.66 -14.79 18.98
N ARG A 140 10.46 -15.95 19.62
CA ARG A 140 9.73 -16.04 20.90
C ARG A 140 10.38 -15.19 21.99
N ASP A 141 11.71 -15.22 22.09
CA ASP A 141 12.44 -14.47 23.12
C ASP A 141 12.26 -12.95 22.97
N ALA A 142 12.24 -12.47 21.73
CA ALA A 142 11.96 -11.07 21.43
C ALA A 142 10.52 -10.68 21.84
N ALA A 143 9.56 -11.58 21.61
CA ALA A 143 8.18 -11.40 22.05
C ALA A 143 8.06 -11.32 23.57
N TYR A 144 8.76 -12.19 24.31
CA TYR A 144 8.75 -12.24 25.77
C TYR A 144 9.41 -11.00 26.36
N SER A 145 10.59 -10.66 25.86
CA SER A 145 11.35 -9.49 26.31
C SER A 145 10.55 -8.20 26.11
N PHE A 146 9.84 -8.08 24.98
CA PHE A 146 8.96 -6.94 24.72
C PHE A 146 7.74 -6.93 25.64
N ALA A 147 7.14 -8.09 25.90
CA ALA A 147 5.95 -8.23 26.73
C ALA A 147 6.17 -7.88 28.21
N GLU A 148 7.40 -8.01 28.73
CA GLU A 148 7.74 -7.58 30.08
C GLU A 148 7.56 -6.07 30.29
N ASN A 149 7.93 -5.26 29.30
CA ASN A 149 7.78 -3.80 29.36
C ASN A 149 7.55 -3.16 27.98
N PRO A 150 6.35 -3.30 27.40
CA PRO A 150 6.06 -2.80 26.06
C PRO A 150 6.27 -1.29 25.93
N ASP A 151 5.91 -0.52 26.98
CA ASP A 151 6.03 0.94 26.97
C ASP A 151 7.47 1.42 26.89
N HIS A 152 8.40 0.71 27.54
CA HIS A 152 9.83 1.03 27.44
C HIS A 152 10.32 0.94 25.99
N TYR A 153 10.06 -0.17 25.30
CA TYR A 153 10.50 -0.36 23.93
C TYR A 153 9.78 0.59 22.97
N ILE A 154 8.47 0.81 23.11
CA ILE A 154 7.73 1.76 22.27
C ILE A 154 8.33 3.17 22.39
N ASN A 155 8.69 3.60 23.61
CA ASN A 155 9.36 4.89 23.80
C ASN A 155 10.75 4.92 23.15
N LEU A 156 11.52 3.84 23.25
CA LEU A 156 12.85 3.76 22.63
C LEU A 156 12.77 3.88 21.10
N ILE A 157 11.79 3.22 20.48
CA ILE A 157 11.48 3.32 19.05
C ILE A 157 11.14 4.77 18.68
N LYS A 158 10.29 5.42 19.48
CA LYS A 158 9.89 6.81 19.27
C LYS A 158 11.08 7.77 19.34
N GLU A 159 11.95 7.60 20.32
CA GLU A 159 13.16 8.43 20.46
C GLU A 159 14.14 8.22 19.29
N LYS A 160 14.29 6.98 18.78
CA LYS A 160 15.07 6.73 17.56
C LYS A 160 14.45 7.42 16.35
N ALA A 161 13.14 7.30 16.15
CA ALA A 161 12.46 7.94 15.03
C ALA A 161 12.50 9.49 15.10
N LYS A 162 12.59 10.08 16.29
CA LYS A 162 12.81 11.53 16.43
C LYS A 162 14.18 11.99 15.93
N LYS A 163 15.21 11.17 16.10
CA LYS A 163 16.58 11.49 15.63
C LYS A 163 16.69 11.35 14.11
N ASN A 164 15.89 10.45 13.55
CA ASN A 164 15.99 9.95 12.19
C ASN A 164 14.62 10.04 11.50
N ALA A 165 14.34 11.18 10.86
CA ALA A 165 13.02 11.47 10.28
C ALA A 165 12.59 10.48 9.19
N GLU A 166 13.55 9.85 8.50
CA GLU A 166 13.31 8.78 7.53
C GLU A 166 12.60 7.56 8.16
N LEU A 167 12.86 7.29 9.44
CA LEU A 167 12.23 6.19 10.16
C LEU A 167 10.74 6.45 10.44
N ILE A 168 10.33 7.73 10.54
CA ILE A 168 8.92 8.09 10.68
C ILE A 168 8.15 7.64 9.44
N GLN A 169 8.71 7.90 8.25
CA GLN A 169 8.11 7.51 6.98
C GLN A 169 8.18 5.99 6.78
N LEU A 170 9.33 5.38 7.05
CA LEU A 170 9.56 3.95 6.84
C LEU A 170 8.67 3.08 7.72
N LEU A 171 8.48 3.47 8.98
CA LEU A 171 7.72 2.69 9.97
C LEU A 171 6.27 3.16 10.14
N GLU A 172 5.82 4.14 9.34
CA GLU A 172 4.49 4.78 9.42
C GLU A 172 4.13 5.28 10.82
N LEU A 173 5.07 5.97 11.45
CA LEU A 173 4.88 6.49 12.81
C LEU A 173 4.08 7.79 12.85
N HIS A 174 3.52 8.25 11.73
CA HIS A 174 2.82 9.54 11.62
C HIS A 174 1.73 9.70 12.69
N GLN A 175 0.96 8.64 12.99
CA GLN A 175 -0.05 8.66 14.05
C GLN A 175 0.55 8.93 15.45
N GLN A 176 1.81 8.55 15.67
CA GLN A 176 2.53 8.76 16.93
C GLN A 176 3.18 10.16 17.02
N PHE A 177 3.18 10.89 15.90
CA PHE A 177 3.73 12.23 15.72
C PHE A 177 2.70 13.20 15.12
N GLU A 178 1.40 12.88 15.15
CA GLU A 178 0.32 13.67 14.53
C GLU A 178 0.28 15.14 14.99
N THR A 179 0.88 15.45 16.15
CA THR A 179 1.06 16.82 16.62
C THR A 179 2.12 17.64 15.86
N LEU A 180 2.90 17.04 14.95
CA LEU A 180 4.06 17.69 14.32
C LEU A 180 4.00 17.82 12.79
N ILE A 181 3.05 17.18 12.10
CA ILE A 181 3.03 17.16 10.63
C ILE A 181 1.60 17.29 10.06
N PRO A 182 1.23 18.37 9.33
CA PRO A 182 -0.10 18.56 8.72
C PRO A 182 -0.39 17.69 7.47
N TYR A 183 0.20 16.50 7.34
CA TYR A 183 0.02 15.66 6.15
C TYR A 183 -1.27 14.83 6.17
N SER A 184 -1.92 14.66 7.33
CA SER A 184 -3.20 13.94 7.44
C SER A 184 -4.36 14.66 6.74
N GLN A 185 -4.32 16.00 6.67
CA GLN A 185 -5.31 16.83 5.96
C GLN A 185 -5.30 16.58 4.45
N VAL A 186 -4.13 16.46 3.83
CA VAL A 186 -3.99 16.26 2.38
C VAL A 186 -4.54 14.90 1.94
N ARG A 187 -4.36 13.85 2.76
CA ARG A 187 -4.88 12.51 2.44
C ARG A 187 -6.41 12.45 2.55
N TYR A 188 -6.97 13.09 3.56
CA TYR A 188 -8.42 13.19 3.76
C TYR A 188 -9.10 13.99 2.65
N GLU A 189 -8.51 15.13 2.26
CA GLU A 189 -9.01 15.96 1.15
C GLU A 189 -8.96 15.23 -0.19
N ARG A 190 -7.90 14.44 -0.44
CA ARG A 190 -7.76 13.64 -1.67
C ARG A 190 -8.79 12.51 -1.74
N GLU A 191 -9.05 11.82 -0.63
CA GLU A 191 -10.10 10.78 -0.56
C GLU A 191 -11.50 11.36 -0.71
N GLN A 192 -11.78 12.54 -0.12
CA GLN A 192 -13.03 13.25 -0.33
C GLN A 192 -13.21 13.73 -1.77
N LEU A 193 -12.16 14.24 -2.41
CA LEU A 193 -12.17 14.65 -3.82
C LEU A 193 -12.47 13.46 -4.73
N LEU A 194 -11.83 12.32 -4.53
CA LEU A 194 -12.09 11.09 -5.30
C LEU A 194 -13.53 10.59 -5.10
N ALA A 195 -14.06 10.63 -3.87
CA ALA A 195 -15.45 10.28 -3.59
C ALA A 195 -16.44 11.25 -4.26
N SER A 196 -16.14 12.55 -4.29
CA SER A 196 -16.97 13.57 -4.93
C SER A 196 -17.01 13.41 -6.47
N LEU A 197 -15.88 13.06 -7.09
CA LEU A 197 -15.78 12.79 -8.53
C LEU A 197 -16.53 11.51 -8.92
N ALA A 198 -16.46 10.46 -8.10
CA ALA A 198 -17.24 9.24 -8.30
C ALA A 198 -18.76 9.50 -8.25
N ASN A 199 -19.21 10.33 -7.30
CA ASN A 199 -20.62 10.70 -7.16
C ASN A 199 -21.12 11.59 -8.32
N GLN A 200 -20.29 12.52 -8.81
CA GLN A 200 -20.65 13.33 -9.99
C GLN A 200 -20.78 12.47 -11.26
N ASN A 201 -19.92 11.46 -11.43
CA ASN A 201 -20.01 10.52 -12.56
C ASN A 201 -21.24 9.61 -12.46
N ALA A 202 -21.65 9.21 -11.24
CA ALA A 202 -22.88 8.46 -11.01
C ALA A 202 -24.15 9.29 -11.35
N PHE A 203 -24.19 10.58 -10.95
CA PHE A 203 -25.27 11.50 -11.31
C PHE A 203 -25.32 11.76 -12.82
N ARG A 204 -24.16 11.85 -13.49
CA ARG A 204 -24.09 12.02 -14.94
C ARG A 204 -24.56 10.76 -15.69
N GLY A 205 -24.22 9.56 -15.19
CA GLY A 205 -24.69 8.28 -15.73
C GLY A 205 -26.20 8.05 -15.61
N GLN A 206 -26.84 8.51 -14.52
CA GLN A 206 -28.29 8.50 -14.40
C GLN A 206 -28.98 9.47 -15.37
N LYS A 207 -28.35 10.62 -15.66
CA LYS A 207 -28.88 11.59 -16.63
C LYS A 207 -28.89 11.04 -18.07
N TYR A 208 -27.88 10.26 -18.46
CA TYR A 208 -27.85 9.59 -19.77
C TYR A 208 -28.86 8.43 -19.85
N ARG A 209 -29.08 7.69 -18.75
CA ARG A 209 -30.10 6.62 -18.72
C ARG A 209 -31.52 7.17 -18.82
N ASN A 210 -31.81 8.29 -18.16
CA ASN A 210 -33.13 8.93 -18.21
C ASN A 210 -33.41 9.64 -19.55
N HIS A 211 -32.37 10.01 -20.32
CA HIS A 211 -32.55 10.61 -21.64
C HIS A 211 -32.83 9.58 -22.74
N VAL A 212 -32.38 8.33 -22.56
CA VAL A 212 -32.71 7.21 -23.45
C VAL A 212 -34.14 6.71 -23.18
N SER A 213 -34.57 6.63 -21.91
CA SER A 213 -35.94 6.20 -21.57
C SER A 213 -37.05 7.19 -21.96
N ASN A 214 -36.73 8.48 -22.16
CA ASN A 214 -37.71 9.49 -22.58
C ASN A 214 -37.85 9.66 -24.10
N GLN A 215 -36.98 9.05 -24.91
CA GLN A 215 -37.15 9.00 -26.38
C GLN A 215 -38.00 7.81 -26.85
N ASP A 216 -38.10 6.75 -26.04
CA ASP A 216 -38.92 5.57 -26.35
C ASP A 216 -40.41 5.71 -25.95
N ALA A 217 -40.80 6.83 -25.32
CA ALA A 217 -42.17 7.09 -24.86
C ALA A 217 -42.97 8.06 -25.75
N PHE A 218 -42.40 8.53 -26.87
CA PHE A 218 -43.03 9.52 -27.76
C PHE A 218 -43.14 9.05 -29.23
N THR A 219 -43.44 7.77 -29.44
CA THR A 219 -43.96 7.26 -30.72
C THR A 219 -44.83 6.03 -30.47
N ALA A 220 -45.99 6.24 -29.86
CA ALA A 220 -47.03 5.22 -29.75
C ALA A 220 -48.41 5.88 -29.87
N ASP A 221 -48.70 6.51 -31.02
CA ASP A 221 -50.08 6.70 -31.48
C ASP A 221 -50.10 7.09 -32.96
N ARG A 222 -50.17 6.07 -33.84
CA ARG A 222 -50.98 6.09 -35.07
C ARG A 222 -50.86 4.76 -35.83
N GLN A 223 -52.00 4.09 -35.87
CA GLN A 223 -52.54 3.28 -36.97
C GLN A 223 -51.88 1.94 -37.31
N SER A 224 -52.62 0.91 -36.89
CA SER A 224 -52.86 -0.37 -37.57
C SER A 224 -52.81 -0.29 -39.11
N GLY A 225 -51.92 -1.09 -39.70
CA GLY A 225 -51.88 -1.37 -41.14
C GLY A 225 -50.92 -2.51 -41.39
N SER A 226 -51.44 -3.65 -41.85
CA SER A 226 -50.70 -4.90 -42.06
C SER A 226 -49.56 -4.74 -43.08
N LEU A 227 -48.40 -5.34 -42.83
CA LEU A 227 -47.53 -5.94 -43.84
C LEU A 227 -46.47 -6.85 -43.17
N LYS A 228 -46.29 -8.03 -43.76
CA LYS A 228 -45.47 -9.17 -43.32
C LYS A 228 -43.95 -8.92 -43.46
N PRO A 229 -43.10 -9.77 -42.84
CA PRO A 229 -41.70 -9.45 -42.56
C PRO A 229 -40.77 -9.76 -43.73
N ASN A 230 -39.76 -8.92 -43.94
CA ASN A 230 -38.58 -9.29 -44.71
C ASN A 230 -37.39 -9.46 -43.77
N THR A 231 -37.09 -10.73 -43.51
CA THR A 231 -35.80 -11.22 -43.03
C THR A 231 -34.67 -10.80 -43.96
N VAL A 232 -33.69 -10.09 -43.43
CA VAL A 232 -32.31 -10.13 -43.94
C VAL A 232 -31.40 -10.50 -42.78
N LYS A 233 -30.94 -11.75 -42.80
CA LYS A 233 -29.80 -12.21 -42.00
C LYS A 233 -28.53 -11.63 -42.62
N ALA A 234 -27.69 -10.98 -41.82
CA ALA A 234 -26.27 -10.91 -42.07
C ALA A 234 -25.53 -11.35 -40.82
N ASN A 235 -24.57 -12.23 -41.06
CA ASN A 235 -23.97 -13.16 -40.14
C ASN A 235 -22.56 -12.67 -39.77
N GLN A 236 -22.06 -13.20 -38.64
CA GLN A 236 -20.65 -13.49 -38.34
C GLN A 236 -19.67 -12.42 -37.83
N LYS A 237 -19.17 -12.75 -36.62
CA LYS A 237 -17.77 -12.85 -36.17
C LYS A 237 -16.88 -11.59 -36.20
N CYS A 238 -16.35 -11.25 -35.01
CA CYS A 238 -14.90 -11.26 -34.77
C CYS A 238 -14.62 -11.43 -33.26
N GLN A 239 -14.14 -12.62 -32.89
CA GLN A 239 -13.29 -12.84 -31.72
C GLN A 239 -11.88 -12.34 -32.06
N TRP A 240 -11.23 -11.65 -31.14
CA TRP A 240 -9.77 -11.52 -31.12
C TRP A 240 -9.25 -11.88 -29.74
N TYR A 241 -8.72 -13.10 -29.65
CA TYR A 241 -7.64 -13.48 -28.75
C TYR A 241 -6.35 -12.84 -29.29
N LEU A 242 -5.43 -12.44 -28.40
CA LEU A 242 -3.99 -12.67 -28.56
C LEU A 242 -3.29 -12.40 -27.22
N SER A 243 -2.96 -13.50 -26.56
CA SER A 243 -1.88 -13.62 -25.59
C SER A 243 -0.69 -14.29 -26.28
N THR A 244 0.51 -13.99 -25.80
CA THR A 244 1.83 -14.62 -26.05
C THR A 244 2.53 -14.38 -27.38
N LYS A 245 3.53 -13.48 -27.35
CA LYS A 245 4.93 -13.91 -27.32
C LYS A 245 5.64 -13.23 -26.15
#